data_AF-A0A1K1X6S2-F1
#
_entry.id   AF-A0A1K1X6S2-F1
#
_cell.length_a   1.000
_cell.length_b   1.000
_cell.length_c   1.000
_cell.angle_alpha   90.00
_cell.angle_beta   90.00
_cell.angle_gamma   90.00
#
_symmetry.space_group_name_H-M   'P 1'
#
loop_
_entity.id
_entity.type
_entity.pdbx_description
1 polymer ?
#
loop_
_entity_poly.entity_id
_entity_poly.type
_entity_poly.pdbx_seq_one_letter_code
_entity_poly.pdbx_strand_id
1 'polypeptide(L)' 'MAEIIWTEPALQELNALAEYIALDNSDAARNLVQKVFKKTERLENFPESGRTPPGR' A
#
# COMPACT_ATOMS: atom_id res chain seq x y z
N MET A 1 5.44 -18.92 2.44
CA MET A 1 5.57 -17.82 1.48
C MET A 1 4.26 -17.69 0.73
N ALA A 2 3.80 -16.47 0.52
CA ALA A 2 2.61 -16.15 -0.26
C ALA A 2 2.98 -15.20 -1.40
N GLU A 3 2.32 -15.34 -2.55
CA GLU A 3 2.49 -14.42 -3.67
C GLU A 3 1.74 -13.11 -3.40
N ILE A 4 2.37 -11.98 -3.72
CA ILE A 4 1.76 -10.66 -3.61
C ILE A 4 1.28 -10.25 -5.00
N ILE A 5 -0.03 -10.20 -5.18
CA ILE A 5 -0.67 -9.73 -6.41
C ILE A 5 -1.44 -8.46 -6.08
N TRP A 6 -1.07 -7.35 -6.71
CA TRP A 6 -1.81 -6.10 -6.62
C TRP A 6 -2.93 -6.09 -7.66
N THR A 7 -4.12 -5.71 -7.25
CA THR A 7 -5.19 -5.43 -8.20
C THR A 7 -4.93 -4.07 -8.85
N GLU A 8 -5.35 -3.93 -10.11
CA GLU A 8 -5.26 -2.65 -10.82
C GLU A 8 -5.91 -1.49 -10.03
N PRO A 9 -7.12 -1.64 -9.45
CA PRO A 9 -7.72 -0.58 -8.62
C PRO A 9 -6.86 -0.20 -7.41
N ALA A 10 -6.20 -1.16 -6.75
CA ALA A 10 -5.36 -0.86 -5.59
C ALA A 10 -4.12 -0.03 -5.95
N LEU A 11 -3.53 -0.25 -7.13
CA LEU A 11 -2.42 0.56 -7.64
C LEU A 11 -2.91 1.96 -8.04
N GLN A 12 -4.06 2.06 -8.70
CA GLN A 12 -4.66 3.34 -9.09
C GLN A 12 -5.02 4.20 -7.87
N GLU A 13 -5.60 3.60 -6.82
CA GLU A 13 -5.91 4.29 -5.57
C GLU A 13 -4.64 4.77 -4.86
N LEU A 14 -3.60 3.94 -4.79
CA LEU A 14 -2.32 4.34 -4.19
C LEU A 14 -1.68 5.50 -4.97
N ASN A 15 -1.75 5.47 -6.30
CA ASN A 15 -1.24 6.54 -7.15
C ASN A 15 -2.03 7.84 -6.93
N ALA A 16 -3.37 7.78 -6.92
CA ALA A 16 -4.23 8.94 -6.69
C ALA A 16 -3.95 9.59 -5.31
N LEU A 17 -3.73 8.79 -4.27
CA LEU A 17 -3.31 9.29 -2.95
C LEU A 17 -1.95 9.99 -3.00
N ALA A 18 -0.98 9.40 -3.70
CA ALA A 18 0.35 9.99 -3.85
C ALA A 18 0.31 11.31 -4.63
N GLU A 19 -0.44 11.37 -5.73
CA GLU A 19 -0.65 12.58 -6.52
C GLU A 19 -1.30 13.68 -5.70
N TYR A 20 -2.33 13.35 -4.90
CA TYR A 20 -2.99 14.32 -4.03
C TYR A 20 -2.03 14.91 -2.99
N ILE A 21 -1.24 14.06 -2.32
CA ILE A 21 -0.24 14.53 -1.33
C ILE A 21 0.86 15.35 -2.02
N ALA A 22 1.28 14.98 -3.22
CA ALA A 22 2.33 15.67 -3.96
C ALA A 22 1.96 17.11 -4.36
N LEU A 23 0.67 17.48 -4.34
CA LEU A 23 0.23 18.87 -4.51
C LEU A 23 0.78 19.80 -3.42
N ASP A 24 1.04 19.27 -2.21
CA ASP A 24 1.58 20.01 -1.07
C ASP A 24 3.01 19.57 -0.72
N ASN A 25 3.28 18.27 -0.71
CA ASN A 25 4.55 17.70 -0.25
C ASN A 25 4.93 16.42 -1.00
N SER A 26 5.80 16.57 -2.00
CA SER A 26 6.28 15.45 -2.84
C SER A 26 7.11 14.42 -2.06
N ASP A 27 7.89 14.84 -1.05
CA ASP A 27 8.64 13.92 -0.20
C ASP A 27 7.71 13.05 0.66
N ALA A 28 6.62 13.63 1.17
CA ALA A 28 5.59 12.88 1.89
C ALA A 28 4.89 11.85 0.99
N ALA A 29 4.57 12.21 -0.25
CA ALA A 29 4.00 11.31 -1.24
C ALA A 29 4.92 10.11 -1.52
N ARG A 30 6.21 10.37 -1.78
CA ARG A 30 7.21 9.32 -1.98
C ARG A 30 7.32 8.41 -0.76
N ASN A 31 7.35 8.99 0.44
CA ASN A 31 7.44 8.23 1.69
C ASN A 31 6.21 7.34 1.91
N LEU A 32 5.01 7.78 1.53
CA LEU A 32 3.80 6.95 1.62
C LEU A 32 3.93 5.72 0.72
N VAL A 33 4.24 5.91 -0.56
CA VAL A 33 4.38 4.83 -1.54
C VAL A 33 5.39 3.80 -1.07
N GLN A 34 6.59 4.24 -0.65
CA GLN A 34 7.63 3.35 -0.13
C GLN A 34 7.18 2.58 1.12
N LYS A 35 6.47 3.23 2.04
CA LYS A 35 5.94 2.56 3.24
C LYS A 35 4.92 1.49 2.90
N VAL A 36 4.02 1.75 1.94
CA VAL A 36 2.99 0.80 1.52
C VAL A 36 3.64 -0.44 0.91
N PHE A 37 4.53 -0.27 -0.09
CA PHE A 37 5.23 -1.40 -0.72
C PHE A 37 6.06 -2.21 0.29
N LYS A 38 6.82 -1.54 1.16
CA LYS A 38 7.60 -2.22 2.20
C LYS A 38 6.73 -3.02 3.18
N LYS A 39 5.52 -2.54 3.49
CA LYS A 39 4.57 -3.25 4.35
C LYS A 39 3.97 -4.45 3.64
N THR A 40 3.65 -4.33 2.35
CA THR A 40 3.10 -5.45 1.58
C THR A 40 4.12 -6.53 1.29
N GLU A 41 5.38 -6.18 0.97
CA GLU A 41 6.48 -7.15 0.76
C GLU A 41 6.66 -8.09 1.97
N ARG A 42 6.45 -7.57 3.19
CA ARG A 42 6.52 -8.39 4.40
C ARG A 42 5.44 -9.50 4.44
N LEU A 43 4.31 -9.33 3.75
CA LEU A 43 3.22 -10.30 3.72
C LEU A 43 3.59 -11.59 2.97
N GLU A 44 4.60 -11.57 2.10
CA GLU A 44 5.12 -12.78 1.48
C GLU A 44 5.58 -13.78 2.55
N ASN A 45 6.28 -13.29 3.58
CA ASN A 45 6.78 -14.11 4.68
C ASN A 45 5.80 -14.25 5.85
N PHE A 46 4.92 -13.25 6.04
CA PHE A 46 3.98 -13.18 7.16
C PHE A 46 2.55 -12.84 6.67
N PRO A 47 1.90 -13.72 5.90
CA PRO A 47 0.63 -13.42 5.24
C PRO A 47 -0.51 -13.11 6.22
N GLU A 48 -0.46 -13.67 7.43
CA GLU A 48 -1.50 -13.51 8.47
C GLU A 48 -1.23 -12.30 9.41
N SER A 49 -0.28 -11.43 9.08
CA SER A 49 0.06 -10.27 9.94
C SER A 49 -0.98 -9.15 9.89
N GLY A 50 -1.94 -9.20 8.96
CA GLY A 50 -3.06 -8.28 8.87
C GLY A 50 -4.21 -8.66 9.81
N ARG A 51 -4.88 -7.65 10.37
CA ARG A 51 -6.13 -7.87 11.12
C ARG A 51 -7.28 -8.07 10.14
N THR A 52 -8.13 -9.06 10.37
CA THR A 52 -9.43 -9.17 9.67
C THR A 52 -10.30 -7.96 10.02
N PRO A 53 -10.69 -7.13 9.03
CA PRO A 53 -11.66 -6.06 9.27
C PRO A 53 -12.99 -6.65 9.78
N PRO A 54 -13.75 -5.94 10.62
CA PRO A 54 -15.08 -6.39 10.98
C PRO A 54 -15.92 -6.57 9.71
N GLY A 55 -16.69 -7.65 9.64
CA GLY A 55 -17.70 -7.81 8.60
C GLY A 55 -18.67 -6.64 8.62
N ARG A 56 -19.12 -6.23 7.44
CA ARG A 56 -20.11 -5.16 7.29
C ARG A 56 -21.49 -5.64 7.73
#